data_AF-A0AB37ICF8-F1
#
_entry.id   AF-A0AB37ICF8-F1
#
_cell.length_a   1.000
_cell.length_b   1.000
_cell.length_c   1.000
_cell.angle_alpha   90.00
_cell.angle_beta   90.00
_cell.angle_gamma   90.00
#
_symmetry.space_group_name_H-M   'P 1'
#
loop_
_entity.id
_entity.type
_entity.pdbx_description
1 polymer ?
#
loop_
_entity_poly.entity_id
_entity_poly.type
_entity_poly.pdbx_seq_one_letter_code
_entity_poly.pdbx_strand_id
1 'polypeptide(L)'
;MKEYNYLKLVKKLGECKQGDERQCLQAVYSQLKDLTEDQIKKDRSSWSKLRVYYALYVDRTKLEHILVQEKKKKEELHVRKMKCSLLSFEECYQGLQKYLENQPKGVVV
;
A
#
# COMPACT_ATOMS: atom_id res chain seq x y z
N MET A 1 -24.61 -2.11 1.84
CA MET A 1 -23.19 -2.30 2.22
C MET A 1 -22.42 -1.09 1.73
N LYS A 2 -21.48 -0.55 2.53
CA LYS A 2 -20.58 0.50 2.03
C LYS A 2 -19.62 -0.17 1.05
N GLU A 3 -19.69 0.22 -0.22
CA GLU A 3 -18.75 -0.27 -1.22
C GLU A 3 -17.45 0.52 -1.08
N TYR A 4 -16.41 -0.12 -0.57
CA TYR A 4 -15.10 0.53 -0.44
C TYR A 4 -14.37 0.37 -1.76
N ASN A 5 -14.42 1.42 -2.59
CA ASN A 5 -13.78 1.40 -3.90
C ASN A 5 -12.26 1.62 -3.79
N TYR A 6 -11.56 0.67 -3.18
CA TYR A 6 -10.13 0.71 -2.90
C TYR A 6 -9.31 0.83 -4.19
N LEU A 7 -9.73 0.15 -5.26
CA LEU A 7 -9.10 0.23 -6.58
C LEU A 7 -9.10 1.65 -7.15
N LYS A 8 -10.21 2.40 -6.96
CA LYS A 8 -10.28 3.81 -7.37
C LYS A 8 -9.30 4.68 -6.58
N LEU A 9 -9.07 4.37 -5.30
CA LEU A 9 -8.08 5.10 -4.48
C LEU A 9 -6.65 4.76 -4.90
N VAL A 10 -6.32 3.49 -5.16
CA VAL A 10 -4.99 3.08 -5.63
C VAL A 10 -4.68 3.69 -7.00
N LYS A 11 -5.66 3.69 -7.91
CA LYS A 11 -5.51 4.34 -9.22
C LYS A 11 -5.20 5.83 -9.06
N LYS A 12 -5.98 6.55 -8.26
CA LYS A 12 -5.74 7.98 -7.97
C LYS A 12 -4.39 8.21 -7.31
N LEU A 13 -3.99 7.34 -6.37
CA LEU A 13 -2.67 7.43 -5.76
C LEU A 13 -1.56 7.28 -6.82
N GLY A 14 -1.70 6.34 -7.76
CA GLY A 14 -0.78 6.19 -8.88
C GLY A 14 -0.73 7.41 -9.79
N GLU A 15 -1.87 8.08 -10.02
CA GLU A 15 -1.95 9.34 -10.78
C GLU A 15 -1.25 10.50 -10.05
N CYS A 16 -1.21 10.50 -8.72
CA CYS A 16 -0.51 11.52 -7.91
C CYS A 16 1.01 11.28 -7.78
N LYS A 17 1.53 10.15 -8.27
CA LYS A 17 2.96 9.80 -8.15
C LYS A 17 3.64 9.80 -9.53
N GLN A 18 4.96 9.90 -9.54
CA GLN A 18 5.77 9.91 -10.76
C GLN A 18 6.85 8.81 -10.73
N GLY A 19 7.40 8.48 -11.89
CA GLY A 19 8.48 7.49 -12.02
C GLY A 19 8.11 6.09 -11.51
N ASP A 20 9.04 5.47 -10.79
CA ASP A 20 8.94 4.09 -10.31
C ASP A 20 7.77 3.87 -9.34
N GLU A 21 7.41 4.89 -8.55
CA GLU A 21 6.29 4.81 -7.59
C GLU A 21 4.96 4.62 -8.34
N ARG A 22 4.78 5.32 -9.47
CA ARG A 22 3.59 5.18 -10.33
C ARG A 22 3.52 3.80 -10.95
N GLN A 23 4.64 3.29 -11.46
CA GLN A 23 4.70 1.95 -12.07
C GLN A 23 4.37 0.87 -11.03
N CYS A 24 4.91 0.99 -9.82
CA CYS A 24 4.59 0.07 -8.72
C CYS A 24 3.10 0.10 -8.39
N LEU A 25 2.50 1.28 -8.22
CA LEU A 25 1.07 1.42 -7.91
C LEU A 25 0.17 0.90 -9.06
N GLN A 26 0.59 1.07 -10.30
CA GLN A 26 -0.11 0.52 -11.47
C GLN A 26 -0.02 -1.01 -11.53
N ALA A 27 1.11 -1.60 -11.14
CA ALA A 27 1.26 -3.05 -11.03
C ALA A 27 0.35 -3.62 -9.92
N VAL A 28 0.24 -2.92 -8.80
CA VAL A 28 -0.67 -3.29 -7.69
C VAL A 28 -2.11 -3.21 -8.13
N TYR A 29 -2.51 -2.10 -8.77
CA TYR A 29 -3.83 -1.97 -9.36
C TYR A 29 -4.12 -3.13 -10.33
N SER A 30 -3.17 -3.46 -11.20
CA SER A 30 -3.35 -4.54 -12.19
C SER A 30 -3.47 -5.93 -11.56
N GLN A 31 -2.83 -6.17 -10.40
CA GLN A 31 -2.97 -7.44 -9.66
C GLN A 31 -4.31 -7.54 -8.92
N LEU A 32 -4.90 -6.40 -8.55
CA LEU A 32 -6.11 -6.35 -7.73
C LEU A 32 -7.37 -6.05 -8.55
N LYS A 33 -7.26 -5.57 -9.80
CA LYS A 33 -8.40 -5.10 -10.63
C LYS A 33 -9.46 -6.17 -10.88
N ASP A 34 -9.05 -7.44 -10.91
CA ASP A 34 -9.92 -8.58 -11.20
C ASP A 34 -10.50 -9.21 -9.91
N LEU A 35 -10.13 -8.66 -8.73
CA LEU A 35 -10.59 -9.13 -7.43
C LEU A 35 -11.67 -8.22 -6.86
N THR A 36 -12.69 -8.84 -6.25
CA THR A 36 -13.69 -8.10 -5.47
C THR A 36 -13.15 -7.69 -4.11
N GLU A 37 -13.79 -6.70 -3.45
CA GLU A 37 -13.40 -6.26 -2.10
C GLU A 37 -13.35 -7.43 -1.10
N ASP A 38 -14.37 -8.29 -1.12
CA ASP A 38 -14.44 -9.49 -0.29
C ASP A 38 -13.27 -10.46 -0.56
N GLN A 39 -12.86 -10.61 -1.82
CA GLN A 39 -11.72 -11.45 -2.18
C GLN A 39 -10.42 -10.83 -1.67
N ILE A 40 -10.24 -9.52 -1.77
CA ILE A 40 -9.06 -8.82 -1.25
C ILE A 40 -9.00 -8.91 0.28
N LYS A 41 -10.13 -8.77 0.97
CA LYS A 41 -10.24 -8.90 2.44
C LYS A 41 -9.93 -10.32 2.90
N LYS A 42 -10.40 -11.35 2.18
CA LYS A 42 -10.19 -12.76 2.53
C LYS A 42 -8.80 -13.27 2.15
N ASP A 43 -8.21 -12.76 1.06
CA ASP A 43 -6.88 -13.14 0.63
C ASP A 43 -5.79 -12.41 1.41
N ARG A 44 -5.16 -13.12 2.36
CA ARG A 44 -4.09 -12.58 3.20
C ARG A 44 -2.92 -12.01 2.40
N SER A 45 -2.63 -12.55 1.22
CA SER A 45 -1.51 -12.11 0.39
C SER A 45 -1.80 -10.74 -0.22
N SER A 46 -2.95 -10.59 -0.86
CA SER A 46 -3.46 -9.35 -1.46
C SER A 46 -3.62 -8.27 -0.40
N TRP A 47 -4.18 -8.62 0.76
CA TRP A 47 -4.31 -7.69 1.88
C TRP A 47 -2.96 -7.22 2.43
N SER A 48 -1.99 -8.13 2.56
CA SER A 48 -0.66 -7.78 3.06
C SER A 48 0.11 -6.90 2.08
N LYS A 49 0.04 -7.19 0.77
CA LYS A 49 0.60 -6.32 -0.27
C LYS A 49 0.04 -4.90 -0.15
N LEU A 50 -1.28 -4.78 -0.05
CA LEU A 50 -1.97 -3.52 0.04
C LEU A 50 -1.54 -2.70 1.26
N ARG A 51 -1.39 -3.33 2.43
CA ARG A 51 -0.83 -2.67 3.64
C ARG A 51 0.61 -2.19 3.45
N VAL A 52 1.44 -2.96 2.75
CA VAL A 52 2.81 -2.56 2.41
C VAL A 52 2.82 -1.32 1.51
N TYR A 53 2.01 -1.31 0.45
CA TYR A 53 1.95 -0.16 -0.45
C TYR A 53 1.36 1.08 0.20
N TYR A 54 0.32 0.91 1.03
CA TYR A 54 -0.18 1.99 1.88
C TYR A 54 0.94 2.59 2.73
N ALA A 55 1.67 1.75 3.46
CA ALA A 55 2.69 2.23 4.37
C ALA A 55 3.90 2.84 3.62
N LEU A 56 4.25 2.35 2.42
CA LEU A 56 5.33 2.92 1.62
C LEU A 56 5.02 4.30 1.04
N TYR A 57 3.81 4.48 0.51
CA TYR A 57 3.45 5.64 -0.33
C TYR A 57 2.52 6.65 0.32
N VAL A 58 1.83 6.25 1.40
CA VAL A 58 0.83 7.06 2.10
C VAL A 58 1.32 7.45 3.48
N ASP A 59 1.67 6.47 4.32
CA ASP A 59 2.06 6.72 5.71
C ASP A 59 3.20 5.79 6.15
N ARG A 60 4.44 6.29 6.00
CA ARG A 60 5.66 5.56 6.36
C ARG A 60 5.77 5.27 7.85
N THR A 61 5.03 5.96 8.71
CA THR A 61 5.02 5.66 10.16
C THR A 61 4.36 4.31 10.47
N LYS A 62 3.57 3.78 9.54
CA LYS A 62 2.91 2.47 9.64
C LYS A 62 3.81 1.30 9.22
N LEU A 63 5.03 1.60 8.79
CA LEU A 63 6.09 0.63 8.57
C LEU A 63 6.76 0.33 9.91
N GLU A 64 6.55 -0.87 10.44
CA GLU A 64 7.37 -1.35 11.54
C GLU A 64 8.68 -1.93 10.99
N HIS A 65 9.78 -1.27 11.34
CA HIS A 65 11.12 -1.75 11.02
C HIS A 65 11.46 -2.96 11.89
N ILE A 66 11.40 -4.18 11.37
CA ILE A 66 12.20 -5.28 11.95
C ILE A 66 13.66 -5.05 11.60
N LEU A 67 14.30 -4.04 12.20
CA LEU A 67 15.73 -3.80 12.04
C LEU A 67 16.59 -4.59 13.06
N VAL A 68 15.99 -5.35 13.98
CA VAL A 68 16.72 -5.82 15.17
C VAL A 68 17.18 -7.29 15.13
N GLN A 69 16.80 -8.11 14.15
CA GLN A 69 17.14 -9.56 14.18
C GLN A 69 18.07 -10.06 13.05
N GLU A 70 18.32 -9.30 11.99
CA GLU A 70 19.14 -9.76 10.85
C GLU A 70 20.63 -9.39 10.91
N LYS A 71 21.10 -8.67 11.93
CA LYS A 71 22.56 -8.49 12.12
C LYS A 71 23.30 -9.78 12.52
N LYS A 72 22.60 -10.91 12.70
CA LYS A 72 23.20 -12.19 13.14
C LYS A 72 23.13 -13.35 12.16
N LYS A 73 22.56 -13.22 10.95
CA LYS A 73 22.67 -14.31 9.96
C LYS A 73 23.24 -13.79 8.64
N LYS A 74 24.37 -14.40 8.31
CA LYS A 74 25.22 -14.25 7.13
C LYS A 74 24.43 -14.29 5.82
N GLU A 75 25.02 -13.62 4.83
CA GLU A 75 25.08 -13.92 3.39
C GLU A 75 23.89 -14.69 2.76
N GLU A 76 23.46 -14.20 1.59
CA GLU A 76 22.41 -14.72 0.69
C GLU A 76 21.04 -14.02 0.78
N LEU A 77 20.77 -13.21 -0.26
CA LEU A 77 19.46 -12.71 -0.70
C LEU A 77 18.48 -12.28 0.41
N HIS A 78 18.86 -11.29 1.22
CA HIS A 78 17.98 -10.74 2.25
C HIS A 78 16.77 -10.03 1.64
N VAL A 79 15.65 -10.75 1.51
CA VAL A 79 14.32 -10.15 1.40
C VAL A 79 14.06 -9.44 2.71
N ARG A 80 14.37 -8.15 2.76
CA ARG A 80 14.10 -7.26 3.90
C ARG A 80 12.60 -7.36 4.22
N LYS A 81 12.25 -8.15 5.24
CA LYS A 81 10.85 -8.36 5.63
C LYS A 81 10.33 -7.13 6.34
N MET A 82 9.62 -6.31 5.59
CA MET A 82 8.94 -5.13 6.09
C MET A 82 7.63 -5.57 6.75
N LYS A 83 7.48 -5.33 8.06
CA LYS A 83 6.19 -5.51 8.73
C LYS A 83 5.40 -4.22 8.62
N CYS A 84 4.14 -4.34 8.26
CA CYS A 84 3.20 -3.23 8.31
C CYS A 84 2.34 -3.38 9.54
N SER A 85 1.96 -2.26 10.14
CA SER A 85 0.98 -2.21 11.23
C SER A 85 -0.27 -3.04 10.88
N LEU A 86 -0.92 -3.60 11.90
CA LEU A 86 -2.16 -4.38 11.77
C LEU A 86 -3.37 -3.48 11.44
N LEU A 87 -3.19 -2.50 10.54
CA LEU A 87 -4.26 -1.66 10.05
C LEU A 87 -5.37 -2.54 9.48
N SER A 88 -6.58 -2.26 9.93
CA SER A 88 -7.81 -2.79 9.34
C SER A 88 -7.99 -2.28 7.92
N PHE A 89 -8.92 -2.92 7.20
CA PHE A 89 -9.25 -2.53 5.85
C PHE A 89 -9.77 -1.09 5.79
N GLU A 90 -10.63 -0.76 6.74
CA GLU A 90 -11.25 0.54 6.91
C GLU A 90 -10.23 1.63 7.24
N GLU A 91 -9.25 1.36 8.10
CA GLU A 91 -8.18 2.32 8.43
C GLU A 91 -7.31 2.65 7.21
N CYS A 92 -6.88 1.63 6.45
CA CYS A 92 -6.14 1.84 5.21
C CYS A 92 -6.96 2.64 4.19
N TYR A 93 -8.25 2.35 4.07
CA TYR A 93 -9.13 3.06 3.15
C TYR A 93 -9.32 4.53 3.55
N GLN A 94 -9.64 4.80 4.82
CA GLN A 94 -9.80 6.15 5.34
C GLN A 94 -8.49 6.95 5.26
N GLY A 95 -7.36 6.32 5.55
CA GLY A 95 -6.05 6.93 5.43
C GLY A 95 -5.73 7.34 3.99
N LEU A 96 -6.05 6.49 3.02
CA LEU A 96 -5.91 6.81 1.59
C LEU A 96 -6.81 7.96 1.16
N GLN A 97 -8.06 7.96 1.60
CA GLN A 97 -8.98 9.06 1.31
C GLN A 97 -8.41 10.38 1.84
N LYS A 98 -8.04 10.42 3.12
CA LYS A 98 -7.45 11.61 3.75
C LYS A 98 -6.17 12.04 3.04
N TYR A 99 -5.29 11.10 2.68
CA TYR A 99 -4.06 11.42 1.97
C TYR A 99 -4.35 12.09 0.63
N LEU A 100 -5.27 11.52 -0.16
CA LEU A 100 -5.68 12.06 -1.45
C LEU A 100 -6.42 13.40 -1.35
N GLU A 101 -7.21 13.61 -0.29
CA GLU A 101 -7.86 14.88 0.01
C GLU A 101 -6.86 15.97 0.40
N ASN A 102 -5.80 15.59 1.12
CA ASN A 102 -4.73 16.48 1.54
C ASN A 102 -3.63 16.67 0.49
N GLN A 103 -3.68 15.95 -0.65
CA GLN A 103 -2.78 16.25 -1.76
C GLN A 103 -3.15 17.63 -2.33
N PRO A 104 -2.20 18.58 -2.42
CA PRO A 104 -2.47 19.86 -3.05
C PRO A 104 -2.93 19.59 -4.49
N LYS A 105 -4.13 20.07 -4.83
CA LYS A 105 -4.62 20.08 -6.21
C LYS A 105 -3.69 20.97 -7.05
N GLY A 106 -2.69 20.37 -7.68
CA GLY A 106 -1.89 21.03 -8.71
C GLY A 106 -0.45 21.36 -8.34
N VAL A 107 0.38 20.34 -8.14
CA VAL A 107 1.81 20.46 -8.50
C VAL A 107 2.13 19.31 -9.44
N VAL A 108 1.76 19.52 -10.71
CA VAL A 108 2.51 18.93 -11.82
C VAL A 108 3.81 19.73 -11.88
N VAL A 109 4.92 19.10 -11.47
CA VAL A 109 6.26 19.50 -11.92
C VAL A 109 6.75 18.39 -12.83
#